data_AF-F0F257-F1
#
_entry.id   AF-F0F257-F1
#
_cell.length_a   1.000
_cell.length_b   1.000
_cell.length_c   1.000
_cell.angle_alpha   90.00
_cell.angle_beta   90.00
_cell.angle_gamma   90.00
#
_symmetry.space_group_name_H-M   'P 1'
#
loop_
_entity.id
_entity.type
_entity.pdbx_description
1 polymer ?
#
loop_
_entity_poly.entity_id
_entity_poly.type
_entity_poly.pdbx_seq_one_letter_code
_entity_poly.pdbx_strand_id
1 'polypeptide(L)'
;MMIWTRQQHLPDEEPNKHNADAYAAPQLLAGASEDGQYIYDAVYVASAGCFLLTALKLNTEWGFIEQERRCKPTTRQALLAETALLEHDPEHWLAQSDHNE
;
A
#
# COMPACT_ATOMS: atom_id res chain seq x y z
N MET A 1 -16.09 -11.18 0.41
CA MET A 1 -15.55 -9.85 0.69
C MET A 1 -14.73 -9.97 1.97
N MET A 2 -13.41 -9.80 1.85
CA MET A 2 -12.50 -9.91 2.99
C MET A 2 -12.66 -8.67 3.88
N ILE A 3 -12.57 -8.85 5.20
CA ILE A 3 -12.61 -7.73 6.15
C ILE A 3 -11.17 -7.28 6.39
N TRP A 4 -10.96 -5.97 6.44
CA TRP A 4 -9.65 -5.34 6.62
C TRP A 4 -9.65 -4.46 7.86
N THR A 5 -8.57 -4.54 8.63
CA THR A 5 -8.25 -3.53 9.65
C THR A 5 -7.30 -2.52 9.03
N ARG A 6 -7.67 -1.23 9.04
CA ARG A 6 -6.92 -0.16 8.39
C ARG A 6 -6.44 0.91 9.36
N GLN A 7 -5.23 1.42 9.14
CA GLN A 7 -4.73 2.66 9.71
C GLN A 7 -4.44 3.66 8.58
N GLN A 8 -4.90 4.90 8.72
CA GLN A 8 -4.66 5.96 7.73
C GLN A 8 -4.20 7.24 8.44
N HIS A 9 -3.02 7.70 8.05
CA HIS A 9 -2.45 9.02 8.35
C HIS A 9 -2.31 9.89 7.09
N LEU A 10 -2.77 9.39 5.95
CA LEU A 10 -2.74 10.08 4.66
C LEU A 10 -3.48 11.43 4.73
N PRO A 11 -2.79 12.57 4.47
CA PRO A 11 -3.43 13.88 4.35
C PRO A 11 -4.49 13.93 3.26
N ASP A 12 -5.41 14.90 3.32
CA ASP A 12 -6.49 15.04 2.33
C ASP A 12 -6.06 15.67 1.01
N GLU A 13 -5.02 16.51 1.03
CA GLU A 13 -4.44 17.18 -0.15
C GLU A 13 -3.37 16.33 -0.83
N GLU A 14 -2.94 16.67 -2.04
CA GLU A 14 -1.76 16.05 -2.65
C GLU A 14 -0.44 16.51 -2.00
N PRO A 15 0.64 15.71 -2.07
CA PRO A 15 1.95 16.10 -1.59
C PRO A 15 2.43 17.41 -2.23
N ASN A 16 2.79 18.37 -1.40
CA ASN A 16 3.29 19.67 -1.81
C ASN A 16 4.25 20.24 -0.75
N LYS A 17 4.87 21.40 -1.05
CA LYS A 17 5.89 21.99 -0.18
C LYS A 17 5.37 22.41 1.20
N HIS A 18 4.07 22.62 1.37
CA HIS A 18 3.47 23.08 2.62
C HIS A 18 3.05 21.93 3.54
N ASN A 19 2.88 20.71 3.00
CA ASN A 19 2.45 19.53 3.76
C ASN A 19 3.49 18.39 3.76
N ALA A 20 4.73 18.68 3.36
CA ALA A 20 5.81 17.70 3.25
C ALA A 20 6.04 16.92 4.57
N ASP A 21 5.96 17.59 5.72
CA ASP A 21 6.15 16.94 7.03
C ASP A 21 5.05 15.91 7.33
N ALA A 22 3.80 16.17 6.90
CA ALA A 22 2.71 15.21 7.05
C ALA A 22 2.91 13.97 6.17
N TYR A 23 3.58 14.13 5.02
CA TYR A 23 3.96 13.04 4.12
C TYR A 23 5.23 12.30 4.54
N ALA A 24 6.00 12.83 5.49
CA ALA A 24 7.18 12.17 6.05
C ALA A 24 6.82 11.11 7.12
N ALA A 25 5.53 10.90 7.40
CA ALA A 25 5.08 9.86 8.31
C ALA A 25 5.53 8.47 7.81
N PRO A 26 6.07 7.61 8.68
CA PRO A 26 6.62 6.31 8.29
C PRO A 26 5.56 5.30 7.83
N GLN A 27 4.28 5.59 8.05
CA GLN A 27 3.14 4.77 7.64
C GLN A 27 1.97 5.71 7.31
N LEU A 28 1.74 5.99 6.04
CA LEU A 28 0.65 6.89 5.59
C LEU A 28 -0.67 6.14 5.47
N LEU A 29 -0.60 4.88 5.04
CA LEU A 29 -1.76 4.01 4.88
C LEU A 29 -1.28 2.57 5.05
N ALA A 30 -1.91 1.83 5.93
CA ALA A 30 -1.61 0.43 6.15
C ALA A 30 -2.86 -0.38 6.42
N GLY A 31 -2.81 -1.65 6.08
CA GLY A 31 -3.92 -2.56 6.28
C GLY A 31 -3.46 -4.00 6.45
N ALA A 32 -4.25 -4.75 7.19
CA ALA A 32 -4.12 -6.20 7.32
C ALA A 32 -5.49 -6.84 7.11
N SER A 33 -5.54 -7.95 6.37
CA SER A 33 -6.73 -8.78 6.30
C SER A 33 -7.03 -9.39 7.67
N GLU A 34 -8.30 -9.64 7.96
CA GLU A 34 -8.75 -10.18 9.25
C GLU A 34 -8.10 -11.54 9.60
N ASP A 35 -7.81 -12.36 8.59
CA ASP A 35 -7.11 -13.64 8.73
C ASP A 35 -5.57 -13.49 8.82
N GLY A 36 -5.05 -12.27 8.70
CA GLY A 36 -3.63 -11.95 8.75
C GLY A 36 -2.82 -12.45 7.53
N GLN A 37 -3.48 -12.98 6.49
CA GLN A 37 -2.80 -13.51 5.32
C GLN A 37 -2.23 -12.41 4.42
N TYR A 38 -2.85 -11.24 4.38
CA TYR A 38 -2.43 -10.13 3.54
C TYR A 38 -2.15 -8.89 4.38
N ILE A 39 -1.01 -8.25 4.11
CA ILE A 39 -0.65 -6.97 4.74
C ILE A 39 -0.15 -6.00 3.68
N TYR A 40 -0.41 -4.72 3.87
CA TYR A 40 0.17 -3.67 3.06
C TYR A 40 0.56 -2.45 3.88
N ASP A 41 1.52 -1.71 3.35
CA ASP A 41 1.99 -0.44 3.89
C ASP A 41 2.31 0.53 2.74
N ALA A 42 2.02 1.81 2.96
CA ALA A 42 2.31 2.88 2.02
C ALA A 42 3.08 4.02 2.68
N VAL A 43 4.13 4.47 1.99
CA VAL A 43 4.95 5.63 2.35
C VAL A 43 5.08 6.59 1.17
N TYR A 44 5.49 7.83 1.43
CA TYR A 44 5.80 8.79 0.36
C TYR A 44 7.32 8.91 0.17
N VAL A 45 7.77 8.66 -1.05
CA VAL A 45 9.18 8.73 -1.44
C VAL A 45 9.44 10.11 -2.03
N ALA A 46 9.72 11.08 -1.17
CA ALA A 46 9.87 12.49 -1.56
C ALA A 46 10.94 12.72 -2.65
N SER A 47 12.02 11.93 -2.66
CA SER A 47 13.07 12.01 -3.68
C SER A 47 12.61 11.57 -5.07
N ALA A 48 11.59 10.71 -5.15
CA ALA A 48 11.00 10.22 -6.39
C ALA A 48 9.67 10.92 -6.74
N GLY A 49 9.11 11.70 -5.81
CA GLY A 49 7.84 12.40 -5.99
C GLY A 49 6.64 11.46 -6.13
N CYS A 50 6.70 10.27 -5.52
CA CYS A 50 5.65 9.25 -5.62
C CYS A 50 5.42 8.53 -4.30
N PHE A 51 4.29 7.83 -4.20
CA PHE A 51 4.03 6.87 -3.15
C PHE A 51 4.74 5.55 -3.47
N LEU A 52 5.06 4.79 -2.43
CA LEU A 52 5.44 3.39 -2.54
C LEU A 52 4.41 2.59 -1.74
N LEU A 53 3.56 1.83 -2.42
CA LEU A 53 2.66 0.87 -1.80
C LEU A 53 3.30 -0.51 -1.92
N THR A 54 3.51 -1.17 -0.78
CA THR A 54 4.05 -2.53 -0.70
C THR A 54 2.99 -3.43 -0.11
N ALA A 55 2.70 -4.55 -0.77
CA ALA A 55 1.80 -5.57 -0.24
C ALA A 55 2.50 -6.92 -0.18
N LEU A 56 2.20 -7.69 0.87
CA LEU A 56 2.73 -9.02 1.11
C LEU A 56 1.59 -10.01 1.29
N LYS A 57 1.78 -11.23 0.76
CA LYS A 57 1.03 -12.41 1.17
C LYS A 57 1.90 -13.22 2.11
N LEU A 58 1.36 -13.53 3.28
CA LEU A 58 2.00 -14.36 4.29
C LEU A 58 1.51 -15.80 4.14
N ASN A 59 2.44 -16.74 4.21
CA ASN A 59 2.10 -18.13 4.41
C ASN A 59 1.71 -18.31 5.89
N THR A 60 0.45 -18.64 6.15
CA THR A 60 -0.09 -18.74 7.53
C THR A 60 0.29 -20.03 8.26
N GLU A 61 0.86 -21.03 7.56
CA GLU A 61 1.36 -22.28 8.17
C GLU A 61 2.77 -22.08 8.75
N TRP A 62 3.63 -21.36 8.03
CA TRP A 62 5.06 -21.25 8.34
C TRP A 62 5.51 -19.82 8.72
N GLY A 63 4.67 -18.81 8.48
CA GLY A 63 4.92 -17.41 8.83
C GLY A 63 5.90 -16.67 7.93
N PHE A 64 6.27 -17.21 6.76
CA PHE A 64 7.13 -16.53 5.79
C PHE A 64 6.32 -15.71 4.77
N ILE A 65 7.00 -14.76 4.12
CA ILE A 65 6.45 -14.02 2.98
C ILE A 65 6.40 -14.96 1.78
N GLU A 66 5.21 -15.23 1.27
CA GLU A 66 4.97 -16.07 0.10
C GLU A 66 5.06 -15.25 -1.19
N GLN A 67 4.53 -14.03 -1.19
CA GLN A 67 4.57 -13.10 -2.32
C GLN A 67 4.74 -11.66 -1.84
N GLU A 68 5.39 -10.86 -2.67
CA GLU A 68 5.55 -9.42 -2.48
C GLU A 68 5.29 -8.72 -3.82
N ARG A 69 4.56 -7.61 -3.78
CA ARG A 69 4.46 -6.69 -4.90
C ARG A 69 4.56 -5.24 -4.42
N ARG A 70 5.18 -4.39 -5.23
CA ARG A 70 5.29 -2.96 -4.98
C ARG A 70 4.75 -2.17 -6.16
N CYS A 71 3.98 -1.12 -5.91
CA CYS A 71 3.64 -0.17 -6.96
C CYS A 71 3.99 1.26 -6.54
N LYS A 72 4.13 2.15 -7.53
CA LYS A 72 4.57 3.54 -7.33
C LYS A 72 3.52 4.57 -7.80
N PRO A 73 2.38 4.71 -7.11
CA PRO A 73 1.37 5.71 -7.47
C PRO A 73 1.95 7.11 -7.38
N THR A 74 1.66 7.97 -8.36
CA THR A 74 2.17 9.36 -8.37
C THR A 74 1.24 10.36 -7.69
N THR A 75 0.00 9.96 -7.38
CA THR A 75 -1.01 10.81 -6.75
C THR A 75 -1.71 10.08 -5.60
N ARG A 76 -2.27 10.84 -4.67
CA ARG A 76 -3.09 10.33 -3.56
C ARG A 76 -4.27 9.53 -4.09
N GLN A 77 -4.93 10.03 -5.14
CA GLN A 77 -6.04 9.32 -5.76
C GLN A 77 -5.62 7.97 -6.33
N ALA A 78 -4.46 7.89 -7.00
CA ALA A 78 -3.94 6.64 -7.53
C ALA A 78 -3.59 5.65 -6.40
N LEU A 79 -2.98 6.12 -5.30
CA LEU A 79 -2.71 5.29 -4.13
C LEU A 79 -4.00 4.67 -3.56
N LEU A 80 -5.05 5.48 -3.39
CA LEU A 80 -6.34 5.01 -2.87
C LEU A 80 -7.01 4.02 -3.83
N ALA A 81 -6.87 4.22 -5.15
CA ALA A 81 -7.40 3.29 -6.14
C ALA A 81 -6.67 1.94 -6.10
N GLU A 82 -5.33 1.94 -6.05
CA GLU A 82 -4.53 0.71 -5.91
C GLU A 82 -4.85 -0.04 -4.62
N THR A 83 -5.00 0.70 -3.51
CA THR A 83 -5.39 0.11 -2.22
C THR A 83 -6.78 -0.53 -2.28
N ALA A 84 -7.74 0.12 -2.94
CA ALA A 84 -9.09 -0.42 -3.09
C ALA A 84 -9.11 -1.69 -3.97
N LEU A 85 -8.29 -1.74 -5.03
CA LEU A 85 -8.13 -2.94 -5.87
C LEU A 85 -7.51 -4.08 -5.07
N LEU A 86 -6.46 -3.80 -4.29
CA LEU A 86 -5.82 -4.75 -3.40
C LEU A 86 -6.80 -5.30 -2.35
N GLU A 87 -7.58 -4.46 -1.70
CA GLU A 87 -8.54 -4.90 -0.67
C GLU A 87 -9.71 -5.71 -1.25
N HIS A 88 -10.06 -5.47 -2.52
CA HIS A 88 -11.12 -6.17 -3.23
C HIS A 88 -10.70 -7.57 -3.69
N ASP A 89 -9.52 -7.69 -4.30
CA ASP A 89 -8.98 -8.93 -4.85
C ASP A 89 -7.45 -8.99 -4.68
N PRO A 90 -6.97 -9.34 -3.46
CA PRO A 90 -5.55 -9.27 -3.16
C PRO A 90 -4.72 -10.31 -3.92
N GLU A 91 -5.30 -11.48 -4.23
CA GLU A 91 -4.62 -12.51 -5.02
C GLU A 91 -4.36 -12.02 -6.44
N HIS A 92 -5.38 -11.44 -7.08
CA HIS A 92 -5.22 -10.91 -8.42
C HIS A 92 -4.28 -9.71 -8.43
N TRP A 93 -4.36 -8.82 -7.43
CA TRP A 93 -3.47 -7.67 -7.32
C TRP A 93 -2.01 -8.11 -7.16
N LEU A 94 -1.70 -9.09 -6.30
CA LEU A 94 -0.33 -9.58 -6.10
C LEU A 94 0.23 -10.33 -7.32
N ALA A 95 -0.62 -10.98 -8.12
CA ALA A 95 -0.21 -11.72 -9.31
C ALA A 95 0.14 -10.83 -10.51
N GLN A 96 -0.19 -9.53 -10.47
CA GLN A 96 0.17 -8.58 -11.53
C GLN A 96 1.68 -8.32 -11.54
N SER A 97 2.33 -8.53 -12.68
CA SER A 97 3.74 -8.18 -12.86
C SER A 97 3.95 -6.67 -12.87
N ASP A 98 5.04 -6.21 -12.23
CA ASP A 98 5.45 -4.80 -12.27
C ASP A 98 5.76 -4.40 -13.71
N HIS A 99 4.94 -3.52 -14.29
CA HIS A 99 5.12 -3.05 -15.66
C HIS A 99 6.14 -1.91 -15.80
N ASN A 100 6.86 -1.53 -14.74
CA ASN A 100 7.79 -0.41 -14.76
C ASN A 100 9.05 -0.73 -13.93
N GLU A 101 10.02 -1.39 -14.57
CA GLU A 101 11.45 -1.22 -14.26
C GLU A 101 12.06 -0.14 -15.14
#